data_AF-A0AAN7DYK4-F1
#
_entry.id   AF-A0AAN7DYK4-F1
#
_cell.length_a   1.000
_cell.length_b   1.000
_cell.length_c   1.000
_cell.angle_alpha   90.00
_cell.angle_beta   90.00
_cell.angle_gamma   90.00
#
_symmetry.space_group_name_H-M   'P 1'
#
loop_
_entity.id
_entity.type
_entity.pdbx_description
1 polymer ?
#
loop_
_entity_poly.entity_id
_entity_poly.type
_entity_poly.pdbx_seq_one_letter_code
_entity_poly.pdbx_strand_id
1 'polypeptide(L)'
;MKEEDAGPPNRELYALLNISPEASDEEIRKAYRQWAQIYHPDKYQELHMKDIATENFQRICEAYEILSDVNKRQIYDIYGMEGLTSGLELGPKLNKVEELKEELERLRKMKEQEKISAHFRPSGTILANMSLPHLLKGDGIMRGMAMTSEVQSQISKNNAIAIGGNMAVNGNSGGGAASAVFRHQISPAASVEFMAAAGLRALVGVQTSRQLSSHSNATMALAISLRDGSLNLSNSWTRQLTETANGNIQLAVGPESSIAVGWQKKEEKMSAAGEVKFGTSSFLASAQYTHRFSSKSHGRIVGKVGSTTLELEVGGGRKISNFSTVRMLYSIGIQGIFWKFELHRGGQKLIIPILLSRHLNPVFATGAFILPTSLYFVLKKFVFKPYYLKREKLKALENVEKTSAKVQEARAAAEKAQKLLQNVANRKRNRQLETNGLVITRALYGNRIALSRNDESRETQHELTSQVLDVTLPLNFLVSESGQLKLHEGVKKSGIMGFCDPCPGEPKQLHVEYTYRDGRYQVVVDDYAELLIPQESHII
;
A
#
# COMPACT_ATOMS: atom_id res chain seq x y z
N MET A 1 2.70 -2.63 -7.65
CA MET A 1 2.52 -1.97 -8.95
C MET A 1 2.06 -3.06 -9.89
N LYS A 2 0.76 -3.06 -10.19
CA LYS A 2 0.17 -3.84 -11.29
C LYS A 2 -0.36 -2.77 -12.24
N GLU A 3 0.48 -2.36 -13.16
CA GLU A 3 0.07 -1.69 -14.39
C GLU A 3 -0.08 -2.82 -15.39
N GLU A 4 -1.32 -3.16 -15.76
CA GLU A 4 -1.74 -3.93 -16.95
C GLU A 4 -3.21 -4.36 -16.76
N ASP A 5 -4.11 -3.36 -16.71
CA ASP A 5 -5.50 -3.48 -17.15
C ASP A 5 -6.00 -2.06 -17.48
N ALA A 6 -5.31 -1.40 -18.40
CA ALA A 6 -5.61 -0.03 -18.83
C ALA A 6 -6.78 -0.02 -19.83
N GLY A 7 -7.94 -0.52 -19.41
CA GLY A 7 -9.21 -0.14 -20.03
C GLY A 7 -9.65 1.25 -19.54
N PRO A 8 -10.40 2.04 -20.33
CA PRO A 8 -10.94 3.31 -19.87
C PRO A 8 -11.76 3.12 -18.58
N PRO A 9 -11.64 4.04 -17.60
CA PRO A 9 -12.20 3.84 -16.27
C PRO A 9 -13.73 3.72 -16.31
N ASN A 10 -14.25 2.68 -15.63
CA ASN A 10 -15.60 2.56 -15.09
C ASN A 10 -16.76 3.03 -15.99
N ARG A 11 -16.98 2.35 -17.13
CA ARG A 11 -18.12 2.60 -18.05
C ARG A 11 -19.17 1.47 -18.05
N GLU A 12 -19.25 0.70 -16.98
CA GLU A 12 -20.18 -0.45 -16.87
C GLU A 12 -21.66 -0.04 -16.91
N LEU A 13 -22.05 1.08 -16.29
CA LEU A 13 -23.44 1.56 -16.33
C LEU A 13 -23.87 1.98 -17.75
N TYR A 14 -22.97 2.62 -18.50
CA TYR A 14 -23.20 2.96 -19.92
C TYR A 14 -23.29 1.69 -20.78
N ALA A 15 -22.49 0.67 -20.47
CA ALA A 15 -22.56 -0.65 -21.12
C ALA A 15 -23.90 -1.33 -20.89
N LEU A 16 -24.41 -1.29 -19.64
CA LEU A 16 -25.67 -1.91 -19.26
C LEU A 16 -26.84 -1.39 -20.08
N LEU A 17 -26.89 -0.07 -20.30
CA LEU A 17 -27.94 0.57 -21.10
C LEU A 17 -27.61 0.60 -22.61
N ASN A 18 -26.40 0.22 -23.01
CA ASN A 18 -25.83 0.35 -24.35
C ASN A 18 -25.98 1.76 -24.93
N ILE A 19 -25.39 2.75 -24.23
CA ILE A 19 -25.39 4.16 -24.62
C ILE A 19 -23.97 4.74 -24.60
N SER A 20 -23.79 5.88 -25.26
CA SER A 20 -22.53 6.62 -25.22
C SER A 20 -22.29 7.24 -23.83
N PRO A 21 -21.04 7.33 -23.36
CA PRO A 21 -20.67 8.18 -22.22
C PRO A 21 -21.07 9.65 -22.41
N GLU A 22 -21.20 10.10 -23.66
CA GLU A 22 -21.64 11.45 -24.03
C GLU A 22 -23.16 11.54 -24.29
N ALA A 23 -23.92 10.49 -23.97
CA ALA A 23 -25.35 10.43 -24.24
C ALA A 23 -26.13 11.56 -23.53
N SER A 24 -27.16 12.07 -24.21
CA SER A 24 -28.07 13.06 -23.65
C SER A 24 -29.05 12.43 -22.65
N ASP A 25 -29.65 13.26 -21.79
CA ASP A 25 -30.64 12.80 -20.81
C ASP A 25 -31.86 12.12 -21.48
N GLU A 26 -32.20 12.55 -22.70
CA GLU A 26 -33.27 11.94 -23.49
C GLU A 26 -32.92 10.53 -23.96
N GLU A 27 -31.67 10.31 -24.38
CA GLU A 27 -31.16 9.00 -24.77
C GLU A 27 -31.11 8.05 -23.57
N ILE A 28 -30.64 8.54 -22.41
CA ILE A 28 -30.62 7.78 -21.15
C ILE A 28 -32.05 7.34 -20.76
N ARG A 29 -33.03 8.26 -20.81
CA ARG A 29 -34.44 7.95 -20.53
C ARG A 29 -35.06 6.99 -21.54
N LYS A 30 -34.67 7.07 -22.82
CA LYS A 30 -35.16 6.17 -23.87
C LYS A 30 -34.62 4.75 -23.65
N ALA A 31 -33.32 4.61 -23.39
CA ALA A 31 -32.68 3.33 -23.12
C ALA A 31 -33.24 2.69 -21.85
N TYR A 32 -33.40 3.45 -20.76
CA TYR A 32 -34.02 2.98 -19.53
C TYR A 32 -35.42 2.41 -19.78
N ARG A 33 -36.29 3.13 -20.50
CA ARG A 33 -37.66 2.65 -20.80
C ARG A 33 -37.66 1.35 -21.61
N GLN A 34 -36.77 1.23 -22.61
CA GLN A 34 -36.67 0.03 -23.43
C GLN A 34 -36.28 -1.20 -22.60
N TRP A 35 -35.26 -1.06 -21.74
CA TRP A 35 -34.78 -2.15 -20.89
C TRP A 35 -35.75 -2.47 -19.74
N ALA A 36 -36.31 -1.45 -19.08
CA ALA A 36 -37.29 -1.59 -18.01
C ALA A 36 -38.56 -2.30 -18.47
N GLN A 37 -39.02 -2.04 -19.70
CA GLN A 37 -40.20 -2.72 -20.25
C GLN A 37 -39.97 -4.22 -20.45
N ILE A 38 -38.74 -4.65 -20.67
CA ILE A 38 -38.41 -6.06 -20.90
C ILE A 38 -38.27 -6.78 -19.58
N TYR A 39 -37.44 -6.26 -18.68
CA TYR A 39 -37.13 -6.89 -17.39
C TYR A 39 -38.18 -6.60 -16.31
N HIS A 40 -39.34 -6.04 -16.64
CA HIS A 40 -40.39 -5.80 -15.66
C HIS A 40 -40.90 -7.14 -15.06
N PRO A 41 -40.90 -7.32 -13.73
CA PRO A 41 -41.25 -8.60 -13.10
C PRO A 41 -42.67 -9.06 -13.42
N ASP A 42 -43.61 -8.15 -13.66
CA ASP A 42 -45.02 -8.49 -13.97
C ASP A 42 -45.21 -9.19 -15.32
N LYS A 43 -44.22 -9.16 -16.22
CA LYS A 43 -44.33 -9.86 -17.52
C LYS A 43 -44.11 -11.36 -17.42
N TYR A 44 -43.56 -11.84 -16.30
CA TYR A 44 -43.10 -13.22 -16.17
C TYR A 44 -43.90 -13.93 -15.06
N GLN A 45 -44.54 -15.05 -15.43
CA GLN A 45 -45.37 -15.84 -14.52
C GLN A 45 -44.55 -16.88 -13.74
N GLU A 46 -43.47 -17.40 -14.33
CA GLU A 46 -42.60 -18.38 -13.71
C GLU A 46 -41.69 -17.73 -12.65
N LEU A 47 -41.66 -18.30 -11.45
CA LEU A 47 -40.91 -17.75 -10.29
C LEU A 47 -39.43 -17.50 -10.61
N HIS A 48 -38.74 -18.47 -11.20
CA HIS A 48 -37.31 -18.34 -11.49
C HIS A 48 -37.00 -17.24 -12.52
N MET A 49 -37.86 -17.06 -13.53
CA MET A 49 -37.73 -15.98 -14.53
C MET A 49 -38.04 -14.61 -13.92
N LYS A 50 -39.01 -14.56 -13.00
CA LYS A 50 -39.38 -13.34 -12.28
C LYS A 50 -38.25 -12.84 -11.38
N ASP A 51 -37.54 -13.74 -10.70
CA ASP A 51 -36.40 -13.37 -9.85
C ASP A 51 -35.26 -12.74 -10.68
N ILE A 52 -34.91 -13.35 -11.82
CA ILE A 52 -33.88 -12.84 -12.75
C ILE A 52 -34.31 -11.49 -13.35
N ALA A 53 -35.58 -11.36 -13.72
CA ALA A 53 -36.13 -10.10 -14.21
C ALA A 53 -36.03 -9.01 -13.15
N THR A 54 -36.36 -9.33 -11.90
CA THR A 54 -36.27 -8.40 -10.76
C THR A 54 -34.83 -7.93 -10.53
N GLU A 55 -33.85 -8.84 -10.54
CA GLU A 55 -32.44 -8.51 -10.35
C GLU A 55 -31.92 -7.59 -11.47
N ASN A 56 -32.17 -7.93 -12.74
CA ASN A 56 -31.74 -7.10 -13.85
C ASN A 56 -32.48 -5.75 -13.91
N PHE A 57 -33.77 -5.72 -13.54
CA PHE A 57 -34.55 -4.49 -13.43
C PHE A 57 -33.98 -3.55 -12.37
N GLN A 58 -33.57 -4.07 -11.20
CA GLN A 58 -32.90 -3.28 -10.18
C GLN A 58 -31.60 -2.67 -10.71
N ARG A 59 -30.77 -3.45 -11.43
CA ARG A 59 -29.53 -2.94 -12.05
C ARG A 59 -29.81 -1.83 -13.08
N ILE A 60 -30.88 -1.96 -13.86
CA ILE A 60 -31.31 -0.94 -14.83
C ILE A 60 -31.78 0.33 -14.12
N CYS A 61 -32.54 0.21 -13.03
CA CYS A 61 -32.96 1.34 -12.21
C CYS A 61 -31.78 2.06 -11.58
N GLU A 62 -30.82 1.32 -11.03
CA GLU A 62 -29.59 1.87 -10.44
C GLU A 62 -28.76 2.64 -11.48
N ALA A 63 -28.56 2.05 -12.67
CA ALA A 63 -27.87 2.72 -13.77
C ALA A 63 -28.57 4.02 -14.18
N TYR A 64 -29.91 4.01 -14.28
CA TYR A 64 -30.67 5.21 -14.59
C TYR A 64 -30.57 6.27 -13.49
N GLU A 65 -30.67 5.89 -12.21
CA GLU A 65 -30.57 6.82 -11.08
C GLU A 65 -29.22 7.54 -11.07
N ILE A 66 -28.13 6.81 -11.29
CA ILE A 66 -26.78 7.37 -11.30
C ILE A 66 -26.54 8.23 -12.55
N LEU A 67 -26.93 7.75 -13.73
CA LEU A 67 -26.64 8.44 -14.99
C LEU A 67 -27.59 9.62 -15.27
N SER A 68 -28.78 9.65 -14.67
CA SER A 68 -29.73 10.76 -14.83
C SER A 68 -29.45 11.96 -13.91
N ASP A 69 -28.73 11.75 -12.81
CA ASP A 69 -28.29 12.84 -11.93
C ASP A 69 -26.92 13.34 -12.37
N VAL A 70 -26.84 14.63 -12.72
CA VAL A 70 -25.62 15.29 -13.21
C VAL A 70 -24.45 15.13 -12.23
N ASN A 71 -24.70 15.21 -10.93
CA ASN A 71 -23.65 15.11 -9.91
C ASN A 71 -23.14 13.67 -9.78
N LYS A 72 -24.06 12.70 -9.67
CA LYS A 72 -23.71 11.28 -9.58
C LYS A 72 -23.00 10.79 -10.83
N ARG A 73 -23.44 11.24 -12.02
CA ARG A 73 -22.79 10.95 -13.30
C ARG A 73 -21.36 11.48 -13.33
N GLN A 74 -21.11 12.72 -12.90
CA GLN A 74 -19.75 13.27 -12.83
C GLN A 74 -18.85 12.50 -11.86
N ILE A 75 -19.36 12.14 -10.68
CA ILE A 75 -18.60 11.33 -9.71
C ILE A 75 -18.28 9.96 -10.30
N TYR A 76 -19.25 9.33 -10.96
CA TYR A 76 -19.10 8.05 -11.63
C TYR A 76 -18.08 8.11 -12.79
N ASP A 77 -18.09 9.17 -13.60
CA ASP A 77 -17.16 9.32 -14.72
C ASP A 77 -15.70 9.51 -14.25
N ILE A 78 -15.49 10.19 -13.11
CA ILE A 78 -14.15 10.47 -12.58
C ILE A 78 -13.62 9.30 -11.73
N TYR A 79 -14.46 8.75 -10.85
CA TYR A 79 -14.04 7.81 -9.80
C TYR A 79 -14.72 6.44 -9.89
N GLY A 80 -15.66 6.24 -10.81
CA GLY A 80 -16.47 5.03 -10.94
C GLY A 80 -17.41 4.76 -9.79
N MET A 81 -17.84 3.50 -9.68
CA MET A 81 -18.67 3.03 -8.57
C MET A 81 -17.97 3.22 -7.21
N GLU A 82 -16.63 3.18 -7.17
CA GLU A 82 -15.86 3.43 -5.94
C GLU A 82 -16.06 4.86 -5.42
N GLY A 83 -16.19 5.85 -6.30
CA GLY A 83 -16.46 7.25 -5.92
C GLY A 83 -17.83 7.44 -5.28
N LEU A 84 -18.84 6.77 -5.82
CA LEU A 84 -20.21 6.80 -5.29
C LEU A 84 -20.31 6.06 -3.94
N THR A 85 -19.55 4.97 -3.78
CA THR A 85 -19.56 4.15 -2.55
C THR A 85 -18.65 4.71 -1.44
N SER A 86 -17.62 5.49 -1.77
CA SER A 86 -16.64 6.07 -0.81
C SER A 86 -17.17 7.23 0.03
N GLY A 87 -18.45 7.60 -0.09
CA GLY A 87 -19.10 8.58 0.80
C GLY A 87 -18.85 10.04 0.43
N LEU A 88 -18.66 10.35 -0.86
CA LEU A 88 -18.77 11.72 -1.38
C LEU A 88 -20.23 12.21 -1.45
N GLU A 89 -21.21 11.32 -1.25
CA GLU A 89 -22.61 11.66 -0.96
C GLU A 89 -23.03 11.09 0.41
N LEU A 90 -23.79 11.89 1.17
CA LEU A 90 -24.34 11.57 2.49
C LEU A 90 -25.45 10.51 2.42
N GLY A 91 -25.25 9.34 3.02
CA GLY A 91 -26.33 8.43 3.46
C GLY A 91 -26.78 7.33 2.47
N PRO A 92 -27.53 6.30 2.93
CA PRO A 92 -26.95 4.96 3.05
C PRO A 92 -27.66 3.87 2.24
N LYS A 93 -26.88 2.91 1.70
CA LYS A 93 -26.85 1.48 2.10
C LYS A 93 -26.23 0.63 0.97
N LEU A 94 -25.23 -0.17 1.31
CA LEU A 94 -24.79 -1.30 0.49
C LEU A 94 -25.01 -2.60 1.26
N ASN A 95 -25.31 -3.66 0.51
CA ASN A 95 -25.82 -4.92 1.00
C ASN A 95 -24.67 -5.87 1.38
N LYS A 96 -24.30 -5.85 2.67
CA LYS A 96 -23.89 -7.00 3.52
C LYS A 96 -23.46 -6.42 4.88
N VAL A 97 -24.37 -6.48 5.84
CA VAL A 97 -24.28 -5.76 7.13
C VAL A 97 -23.05 -6.16 7.94
N GLU A 98 -22.59 -7.40 7.81
CA GLU A 98 -21.48 -7.95 8.59
C GLU A 98 -20.10 -7.54 8.05
N GLU A 99 -19.85 -7.75 6.75
CA GLU A 99 -18.58 -7.35 6.10
C GLU A 99 -18.39 -5.82 6.09
N LEU A 100 -19.48 -5.05 5.93
CA LEU A 100 -19.45 -3.59 6.04
C LEU A 100 -19.24 -3.10 7.47
N LYS A 101 -19.85 -3.75 8.48
CA LYS A 101 -19.55 -3.43 9.88
C LYS A 101 -18.08 -3.68 10.17
N GLU A 102 -17.55 -4.81 9.73
CA GLU A 102 -16.14 -5.16 9.95
C GLU A 102 -15.19 -4.18 9.29
N GLU A 103 -15.43 -3.82 8.02
CA GLU A 103 -14.55 -2.90 7.30
C GLU A 103 -14.71 -1.45 7.78
N LEU A 104 -15.92 -1.01 8.15
CA LEU A 104 -16.16 0.33 8.70
C LEU A 104 -15.65 0.45 10.13
N GLU A 105 -15.72 -0.62 10.94
CA GLU A 105 -15.05 -0.69 12.24
C GLU A 105 -13.53 -0.69 12.08
N ARG A 106 -12.98 -1.38 11.08
CA ARG A 106 -11.55 -1.32 10.76
C ARG A 106 -11.13 0.09 10.37
N LEU A 107 -11.87 0.76 9.48
CA LEU A 107 -11.58 2.13 9.06
C LEU A 107 -11.76 3.14 10.20
N ARG A 108 -12.77 2.98 11.07
CA ARG A 108 -12.94 3.80 12.28
C ARG A 108 -11.77 3.61 13.24
N LYS A 109 -11.40 2.35 13.54
CA LYS A 109 -10.25 2.03 14.38
C LYS A 109 -8.96 2.58 13.77
N MET A 110 -8.77 2.50 12.45
CA MET A 110 -7.61 3.09 11.77
C MET A 110 -7.60 4.61 11.86
N LYS A 111 -8.70 5.30 11.52
CA LYS A 111 -8.79 6.78 11.63
C LYS A 111 -8.64 7.26 13.06
N GLU A 112 -9.19 6.53 14.03
CA GLU A 112 -9.05 6.82 15.45
C GLU A 112 -7.61 6.61 15.92
N GLN A 113 -6.96 5.51 15.51
CA GLN A 113 -5.54 5.28 15.73
C GLN A 113 -4.67 6.34 15.07
N GLU A 114 -5.00 6.78 13.86
CA GLU A 114 -4.29 7.86 13.16
C GLU A 114 -4.44 9.18 13.93
N LYS A 115 -5.66 9.55 14.35
CA LYS A 115 -5.90 10.74 15.18
C LYS A 115 -5.15 10.67 16.51
N ILE A 116 -5.18 9.53 17.20
CA ILE A 116 -4.43 9.32 18.45
C ILE A 116 -2.93 9.41 18.18
N SER A 117 -2.41 8.80 17.11
CA SER A 117 -0.97 8.83 16.76
C SER A 117 -0.49 10.20 16.28
N ALA A 118 -1.38 11.02 15.71
CA ALA A 118 -1.07 12.39 15.31
C ALA A 118 -0.86 13.28 16.54
N HIS A 119 -1.66 13.08 17.60
CA HIS A 119 -1.55 13.82 18.86
C HIS A 119 -0.47 13.25 19.77
N PHE A 120 -0.38 11.91 19.86
CA PHE A 120 0.55 11.19 20.74
C PHE A 120 1.60 10.47 19.92
N ARG A 121 2.86 10.89 20.08
CA ARG A 121 4.02 10.26 19.44
C ARG A 121 4.84 9.51 20.47
N PRO A 122 4.56 8.21 20.71
CA PRO A 122 5.39 7.40 21.59
C PRO A 122 6.72 7.09 20.89
N SER A 123 7.82 7.31 21.60
CA SER A 123 9.15 6.87 21.20
C SER A 123 9.83 6.18 22.37
N GLY A 124 10.67 5.19 22.08
CA GLY A 124 11.34 4.48 23.16
C GLY A 124 12.49 3.62 22.69
N THR A 125 13.47 3.41 23.55
CA THR A 125 14.58 2.50 23.32
C THR A 125 14.68 1.49 24.44
N ILE A 126 14.67 0.21 24.11
CA ILE A 126 14.92 -0.90 25.04
C ILE A 126 16.30 -1.46 24.69
N LEU A 127 17.22 -1.47 25.64
CA LEU A 127 18.55 -2.05 25.56
C LEU A 127 18.60 -3.28 26.49
N ALA A 128 18.89 -4.46 25.93
CA ALA A 128 19.01 -5.70 26.69
C ALA A 128 20.43 -6.26 26.54
N ASN A 129 21.29 -5.99 27.52
CA ASN A 129 22.68 -6.43 27.49
C ASN A 129 22.78 -7.92 27.84
N MET A 130 23.40 -8.70 26.96
CA MET A 130 23.57 -10.14 27.11
C MET A 130 25.06 -10.53 27.05
N SER A 131 25.43 -11.63 27.69
CA SER A 131 26.81 -12.12 27.72
C SER A 131 26.90 -13.63 27.63
N LEU A 132 27.48 -14.11 26.52
CA LEU A 132 27.74 -15.53 26.27
C LEU A 132 28.82 -16.11 27.20
N PRO A 133 29.98 -15.44 27.46
CA PRO A 133 31.00 -15.98 28.35
C PRO A 133 30.50 -16.29 29.76
N HIS A 134 29.49 -15.56 30.24
CA HIS A 134 28.93 -15.78 31.57
C HIS A 134 27.87 -16.90 31.55
N LEU A 135 27.07 -16.98 30.47
CA LEU A 135 26.20 -18.14 30.25
C LEU A 135 26.99 -19.45 30.26
N LEU A 136 28.15 -19.47 29.60
CA LEU A 136 29.03 -20.65 29.56
C LEU A 136 29.66 -20.99 30.92
N LYS A 137 29.67 -20.07 31.88
CA LYS A 137 30.14 -20.30 33.26
C LYS A 137 29.03 -20.79 34.20
N GLY A 138 27.82 -21.00 33.69
CA GLY A 138 26.67 -21.50 34.45
C GLY A 138 25.75 -20.41 35.00
N ASP A 139 26.05 -19.14 34.74
CA ASP A 139 25.25 -18.01 35.21
C ASP A 139 24.22 -17.55 34.14
N GLY A 140 23.29 -16.66 34.50
CA GLY A 140 22.28 -16.15 33.55
C GLY A 140 22.87 -15.33 32.39
N ILE A 141 22.28 -15.41 31.20
CA ILE A 141 22.78 -14.69 30.00
C ILE A 141 22.63 -13.15 30.11
N MET A 142 21.61 -12.66 30.80
CA MET A 142 21.30 -11.24 30.94
C MET A 142 22.26 -10.55 31.91
N ARG A 143 22.82 -9.40 31.50
CA ARG A 143 23.68 -8.55 32.35
C ARG A 143 22.90 -7.39 32.95
N GLY A 144 22.05 -6.80 32.13
CA GLY A 144 21.27 -5.63 32.50
C GLY A 144 20.34 -5.21 31.40
N MET A 145 19.33 -4.43 31.77
CA MET A 145 18.35 -3.87 30.86
C MET A 145 18.25 -2.38 31.11
N ALA A 146 18.18 -1.60 30.04
CA ALA A 146 17.82 -0.19 30.12
C ALA A 146 16.64 0.09 29.20
N MET A 147 15.73 0.93 29.64
CA MET A 147 14.58 1.35 28.86
C MET A 147 14.46 2.86 28.95
N THR A 148 14.35 3.53 27.81
CA THR A 148 13.89 4.91 27.71
C THR A 148 12.55 4.91 26.99
N SER A 149 11.59 5.67 27.50
CA SER A 149 10.29 5.84 26.87
C SER A 149 9.89 7.29 27.01
N GLU A 150 9.33 7.86 25.95
CA GLU A 150 8.85 9.23 25.89
C GLU A 150 7.55 9.27 25.09
N VAL A 151 6.57 9.99 25.61
CA VAL A 151 5.31 10.26 24.93
C VAL A 151 5.19 11.77 24.80
N GLN A 152 5.22 12.25 23.55
CA GLN A 152 4.97 13.65 23.23
C GLN A 152 3.49 13.84 22.87
N SER A 153 2.86 14.86 23.45
CA SER A 153 1.50 15.31 23.17
C SER A 153 1.47 16.79 22.78
N GLN A 154 0.76 17.12 21.70
CA GLN A 154 0.46 18.51 21.34
C GLN A 154 -0.80 18.99 22.07
N ILE A 155 -0.64 20.01 22.92
CA ILE A 155 -1.74 20.59 23.70
C ILE A 155 -2.41 21.72 22.93
N SER A 156 -1.62 22.49 22.19
CA SER A 156 -2.09 23.55 21.30
C SER A 156 -1.18 23.64 20.08
N LYS A 157 -1.51 24.54 19.13
CA LYS A 157 -0.66 24.79 17.95
C LYS A 157 0.78 25.15 18.31
N ASN A 158 0.99 25.81 19.46
CA ASN A 158 2.30 26.31 19.88
C ASN A 158 2.85 25.61 21.12
N ASN A 159 2.08 24.74 21.78
CA ASN A 159 2.46 24.10 23.04
C ASN A 159 2.50 22.57 22.89
N ALA A 160 3.60 21.97 23.29
CA ALA A 160 3.72 20.52 23.41
C ALA A 160 4.28 20.14 24.78
N ILE A 161 3.78 19.04 25.33
CA ILE A 161 4.35 18.40 26.51
C ILE A 161 4.89 17.04 26.10
N ALA A 162 6.10 16.73 26.53
CA ALA A 162 6.64 15.39 26.48
C ALA A 162 6.85 14.88 27.90
N ILE A 163 6.37 13.67 28.17
CA ILE A 163 6.60 12.97 29.42
C ILE A 163 7.37 11.71 29.08
N GLY A 164 8.48 11.50 29.75
CA GLY A 164 9.31 10.34 29.55
C GLY A 164 9.88 9.80 30.85
N GLY A 165 10.53 8.66 30.71
CA GLY A 165 11.26 8.03 31.79
C GLY A 165 12.38 7.19 31.24
N ASN A 166 13.44 7.09 32.02
CA ASN A 166 14.51 6.15 31.82
C ASN A 166 14.61 5.22 33.03
N MET A 167 14.86 3.95 32.77
CA MET A 167 15.14 2.96 33.79
C MET A 167 16.33 2.14 33.34
N ALA A 168 17.18 1.76 34.28
CA ALA A 168 18.26 0.83 34.04
C ALA A 168 18.41 -0.10 35.23
N VAL A 169 18.63 -1.38 34.95
CA VAL A 169 18.95 -2.42 35.91
C VAL A 169 20.25 -3.08 35.44
N ASN A 170 21.22 -3.23 36.34
CA ASN A 170 22.48 -3.91 36.08
C ASN A 170 22.80 -4.83 37.25
N GLY A 171 22.75 -6.14 37.03
CA GLY A 171 22.80 -7.12 38.12
C GLY A 171 21.68 -6.87 39.14
N ASN A 172 22.06 -6.65 40.40
CA ASN A 172 21.12 -6.47 41.52
C ASN A 172 20.78 -5.01 41.82
N SER A 173 21.39 -4.04 41.13
CA SER A 173 21.10 -2.63 41.31
C SER A 173 20.34 -2.07 40.12
N GLY A 174 19.38 -1.20 40.42
CA GLY A 174 18.60 -0.55 39.40
C GLY A 174 18.17 0.83 39.85
N GLY A 175 17.76 1.64 38.88
CA GLY A 175 17.16 2.92 39.17
C GLY A 175 16.60 3.55 37.91
N GLY A 176 15.87 4.63 38.11
CA GLY A 176 15.24 5.35 37.02
C GLY A 176 15.10 6.82 37.32
N ALA A 177 14.73 7.56 36.29
CA ALA A 177 14.26 8.93 36.41
C ALA A 177 13.04 9.12 35.52
N ALA A 178 12.13 9.98 35.98
CA ALA A 178 11.04 10.51 35.17
C ALA A 178 11.45 11.92 34.71
N SER A 179 11.10 12.28 33.47
CA SER A 179 11.37 13.59 32.90
C SER A 179 10.10 14.16 32.26
N ALA A 180 9.87 15.44 32.45
CA ALA A 180 8.85 16.21 31.78
C ALA A 180 9.50 17.36 31.02
N VAL A 181 9.09 17.57 29.78
CA VAL A 181 9.53 18.67 28.92
C VAL A 181 8.30 19.42 28.43
N PHE A 182 8.23 20.72 28.72
CA PHE A 182 7.24 21.62 28.18
C PHE A 182 7.88 22.49 27.10
N ARG A 183 7.40 22.38 25.86
CA ARG A 183 7.86 23.17 24.72
C ARG A 183 6.81 24.23 24.38
N HIS A 184 7.24 25.49 24.34
CA HIS A 184 6.49 26.63 23.86
C HIS A 184 7.14 27.23 22.62
N GLN A 185 6.38 27.34 21.53
CA GLN A 185 6.81 28.01 20.31
C GLN A 185 6.51 29.51 20.41
N ILE A 186 7.57 30.31 20.57
CA ILE A 186 7.48 31.77 20.68
C ILE A 186 7.19 32.40 19.31
N SER A 187 7.84 31.87 18.27
CA SER A 187 7.66 32.32 16.89
C SER A 187 7.87 31.15 15.93
N PRO A 188 7.57 31.31 14.63
CA PRO A 188 7.88 30.27 13.63
C PRO A 188 9.35 29.82 13.63
N ALA A 189 10.27 30.71 14.05
CA ALA A 189 11.71 30.48 14.04
C ALA A 189 12.31 30.26 15.44
N ALA A 190 11.53 30.32 16.53
CA ALA A 190 12.07 30.24 17.88
C ALA A 190 11.16 29.46 18.85
N SER A 191 11.77 28.61 19.68
CA SER A 191 11.09 27.83 20.70
C SER A 191 11.88 27.80 22.01
N VAL A 192 11.16 27.66 23.11
CA VAL A 192 11.72 27.46 24.46
C VAL A 192 11.16 26.18 25.05
N GLU A 193 12.03 25.41 25.69
CA GLU A 193 11.74 24.14 26.33
C GLU A 193 12.14 24.23 27.80
N PHE A 194 11.20 23.92 28.68
CA PHE A 194 11.45 23.78 30.11
C PHE A 194 11.52 22.30 30.42
N MET A 195 12.61 21.87 31.06
CA MET A 195 12.89 20.48 31.36
C MET A 195 12.95 20.30 32.87
N ALA A 196 12.26 19.29 33.38
CA ALA A 196 12.38 18.86 34.76
C ALA A 196 12.52 17.34 34.79
N ALA A 197 13.48 16.83 35.54
CA ALA A 197 13.62 15.40 35.79
C ALA A 197 13.75 15.12 37.28
N ALA A 198 13.22 13.98 37.72
CA ALA A 198 13.24 13.50 39.09
C ALA A 198 13.68 12.02 39.13
N GLY A 199 14.45 11.64 40.15
CA GLY A 199 15.03 10.30 40.30
C GLY A 199 16.56 10.33 40.28
N LEU A 200 17.18 9.40 39.56
CA LEU A 200 18.65 9.21 39.59
C LEU A 200 19.46 10.42 39.06
N ARG A 201 18.84 11.23 38.20
CA ARG A 201 19.40 12.48 37.63
C ARG A 201 18.39 13.61 37.76
N ALA A 202 18.12 14.03 39.00
CA ALA A 202 17.24 15.17 39.25
C ALA A 202 17.86 16.46 38.71
N LEU A 203 17.17 17.13 37.79
CA LEU A 203 17.63 18.36 37.17
C LEU A 203 16.46 19.24 36.74
N VAL A 204 16.70 20.55 36.69
CA VAL A 204 15.79 21.53 36.08
C VAL A 204 16.60 22.33 35.09
N GLY A 205 16.04 22.56 33.91
CA GLY A 205 16.73 23.31 32.86
C GLY A 205 15.80 23.99 31.89
N VAL A 206 16.39 24.92 31.14
CA VAL A 206 15.74 25.65 30.06
C VAL A 206 16.60 25.52 28.82
N GLN A 207 15.98 25.14 27.71
CA GLN A 207 16.60 25.08 26.40
C GLN A 207 15.89 26.04 25.45
N THR A 208 16.64 26.91 24.80
CA THR A 208 16.14 27.83 23.78
C THR A 208 16.70 27.41 22.43
N SER A 209 15.85 27.40 21.40
CA SER A 209 16.25 27.08 20.04
C SER A 209 15.78 28.19 19.11
N ARG A 210 16.64 28.61 18.19
CA ARG A 210 16.31 29.64 17.20
C ARG A 210 16.94 29.32 15.85
N GLN A 211 16.15 29.44 14.81
CA GLN A 211 16.62 29.51 13.43
C GLN A 211 17.22 30.90 13.18
N LEU A 212 18.54 30.96 12.97
CA LEU A 212 19.29 32.19 12.75
C LEU A 212 19.27 32.61 11.28
N SER A 213 19.18 31.65 10.36
CA SER A 213 19.04 31.88 8.92
C SER A 213 18.28 30.71 8.27
N SER A 214 18.01 30.77 6.96
CA SER A 214 17.43 29.64 6.22
C SER A 214 18.24 28.34 6.33
N HIS A 215 19.54 28.43 6.64
CA HIS A 215 20.46 27.30 6.68
C HIS A 215 21.11 27.08 8.05
N SER A 216 20.74 27.81 9.10
CA SER A 216 21.46 27.75 10.39
C SER A 216 20.52 27.81 11.58
N ASN A 217 20.70 26.88 12.50
CA ASN A 217 19.96 26.80 13.75
C ASN A 217 20.95 26.79 14.92
N ALA A 218 20.59 27.48 15.99
CA ALA A 218 21.33 27.47 17.23
C ALA A 218 20.41 27.06 18.38
N THR A 219 20.96 26.28 19.29
CA THR A 219 20.30 25.83 20.51
C THR A 219 21.20 26.12 21.68
N MET A 220 20.65 26.69 22.75
CA MET A 220 21.33 26.95 24.01
C MET A 220 20.53 26.26 25.11
N ALA A 221 21.18 25.52 25.99
CA ALA A 221 20.51 24.93 27.14
C ALA A 221 21.30 25.18 28.42
N LEU A 222 20.57 25.51 29.48
CA LEU A 222 21.08 25.68 30.82
C LEU A 222 20.33 24.70 31.71
N ALA A 223 21.05 23.84 32.44
CA ALA A 223 20.46 22.89 33.37
C ALA A 223 21.24 22.87 34.69
N ILE A 224 20.52 22.80 35.80
CA ILE A 224 21.05 22.69 37.15
C ILE A 224 20.72 21.30 37.67
N SER A 225 21.72 20.56 38.14
CA SER A 225 21.48 19.32 38.87
C SER A 225 21.03 19.62 40.30
N LEU A 226 19.89 19.07 40.70
CA LEU A 226 19.33 19.25 42.04
C LEU A 226 20.05 18.40 43.11
N ARG A 227 20.94 17.49 42.69
CA ARG A 227 21.64 16.59 43.60
C ARG A 227 22.93 17.17 44.15
N ASP A 228 23.74 17.78 43.27
CA ASP A 228 25.05 18.33 43.60
C ASP A 228 25.16 19.83 43.34
N GLY A 229 24.10 20.47 42.83
CA GLY A 229 24.10 21.90 42.49
C GLY A 229 24.93 22.25 41.24
N SER A 230 25.44 21.25 40.50
CA SER A 230 26.26 21.49 39.31
C SER A 230 25.47 22.18 38.19
N LEU A 231 26.13 23.11 37.51
CA LEU A 231 25.58 23.83 36.36
C LEU A 231 26.11 23.23 35.05
N ASN A 232 25.20 22.90 34.15
CA ASN A 232 25.48 22.42 32.81
C ASN A 232 24.97 23.43 31.79
N LEU A 233 25.89 24.07 31.08
CA LEU A 233 25.60 24.92 29.94
C LEU A 233 25.95 24.14 28.66
N SER A 234 25.04 24.10 27.71
CA SER A 234 25.33 23.55 26.39
C SER A 234 24.87 24.48 25.28
N ASN A 235 25.60 24.45 24.19
CA ASN A 235 25.32 25.28 23.04
C ASN A 235 25.65 24.50 21.76
N SER A 236 24.64 24.31 20.92
CA SER A 236 24.72 23.52 19.69
C SER A 236 24.37 24.39 18.50
N TRP A 237 25.23 24.38 17.49
CA TRP A 237 25.04 25.08 16.23
C TRP A 237 25.00 24.06 15.13
N THR A 238 23.95 24.09 14.31
CA THR A 238 23.83 23.25 13.14
C THR A 238 23.67 24.12 11.92
N ARG A 239 24.46 23.84 10.87
CA ARG A 239 24.39 24.57 9.59
C ARG A 239 24.27 23.60 8.44
N GLN A 240 23.32 23.86 7.55
CA GLN A 240 23.26 23.21 6.25
C GLN A 240 24.39 23.78 5.37
N LEU A 241 25.34 22.93 5.01
CA LEU A 241 26.53 23.28 4.21
C LEU A 241 26.25 23.13 2.71
N THR A 242 25.46 22.10 2.35
CA THR A 242 24.93 21.85 1.00
C THR A 242 23.52 21.26 1.12
N GLU A 243 22.80 21.07 0.01
CA GLU A 243 21.48 20.41 0.02
C GLU A 243 21.49 19.03 0.70
N THR A 244 22.62 18.33 0.64
CA THR A 244 22.78 16.96 1.16
C THR A 244 23.67 16.86 2.40
N ALA A 245 24.30 17.95 2.85
CA ALA A 245 25.26 17.92 3.95
C ALA A 245 25.00 18.98 5.02
N ASN A 246 25.05 18.55 6.28
CA ASN A 246 24.92 19.38 7.46
C ASN A 246 26.19 19.28 8.31
N GLY A 247 26.63 20.40 8.87
CA GLY A 247 27.65 20.47 9.90
C GLY A 247 27.03 20.79 11.25
N ASN A 248 27.64 20.30 12.32
CA ASN A 248 27.27 20.64 13.69
C ASN A 248 28.49 20.93 14.55
N ILE A 249 28.35 21.91 15.44
CA ILE A 249 29.32 22.21 16.49
C ILE A 249 28.55 22.20 17.82
N GLN A 250 29.05 21.49 18.81
CA GLN A 250 28.45 21.41 20.13
C GLN A 250 29.49 21.76 21.19
N LEU A 251 29.13 22.68 22.05
CA LEU A 251 29.89 23.08 23.24
C LEU A 251 29.09 22.61 24.46
N ALA A 252 29.72 21.90 25.38
CA ALA A 252 29.17 21.57 26.68
C ALA A 252 30.15 22.05 27.76
N VAL A 253 29.66 22.80 28.73
CA VAL A 253 30.43 23.37 29.84
C VAL A 253 29.74 22.96 31.14
N GLY A 254 30.50 22.34 32.03
CA GLY A 254 30.02 21.73 33.26
C GLY A 254 31.05 20.74 33.81
N PRO A 255 30.63 19.78 34.66
CA PRO A 255 31.52 18.77 35.22
C PRO A 255 32.27 17.96 34.14
N GLU A 256 31.61 17.66 33.02
CA GLU A 256 32.22 17.04 31.83
C GLU A 256 32.20 18.01 30.64
N SER A 257 33.08 19.01 30.69
CA SER A 257 33.19 19.99 29.60
C SER A 257 33.75 19.33 28.33
N SER A 258 33.15 19.63 27.18
CA SER A 258 33.57 19.10 25.89
C SER A 258 33.16 19.96 24.70
N ILE A 259 33.89 19.81 23.61
CA ILE A 259 33.62 20.40 22.30
C ILE A 259 33.51 19.25 21.30
N ALA A 260 32.44 19.22 20.52
CA ALA A 260 32.27 18.28 19.42
C ALA A 260 32.06 19.03 18.11
N VAL A 261 32.71 18.55 17.05
CA VAL A 261 32.52 19.04 15.68
C VAL A 261 32.19 17.84 14.82
N GLY A 262 31.06 17.91 14.12
CA GLY A 262 30.59 16.84 13.27
C GLY A 262 30.04 17.32 11.95
N TRP A 263 29.88 16.37 11.05
CA TRP A 263 29.23 16.55 9.77
C TRP A 263 28.44 15.30 9.41
N GLN A 264 27.37 15.48 8.66
CA GLN A 264 26.55 14.40 8.13
C GLN A 264 26.17 14.73 6.69
N LYS A 265 26.45 13.81 5.77
CA LYS A 265 26.00 13.82 4.39
C LYS A 265 25.00 12.70 4.16
N LYS A 266 23.88 13.01 3.50
CA LYS A 266 22.82 12.05 3.18
C LYS A 266 22.34 12.26 1.74
N GLU A 267 22.58 11.24 0.94
CA GLU A 267 22.12 11.09 -0.45
C GLU A 267 21.12 9.93 -0.54
N GLU A 268 20.57 9.67 -1.73
CA GLU A 268 19.58 8.59 -1.91
C GLU A 268 20.14 7.19 -1.60
N LYS A 269 21.36 6.91 -2.09
CA LYS A 269 22.03 5.62 -1.96
C LYS A 269 23.06 5.57 -0.84
N MET A 270 23.54 6.72 -0.36
CA MET A 270 24.69 6.78 0.54
C MET A 270 24.42 7.75 1.69
N SER A 271 24.88 7.41 2.89
CA SER A 271 24.95 8.36 4.00
C SER A 271 26.28 8.19 4.71
N ALA A 272 26.97 9.30 4.94
CA ALA A 272 28.21 9.34 5.69
C ALA A 272 28.09 10.37 6.80
N ALA A 273 28.72 10.13 7.94
CA ALA A 273 28.86 11.14 8.96
C ALA A 273 30.19 10.95 9.70
N GLY A 274 30.75 12.03 10.20
CA GLY A 274 31.91 12.02 11.06
C GLY A 274 31.71 12.97 12.22
N GLU A 275 32.26 12.63 13.38
CA GLU A 275 32.24 13.49 14.56
C GLU A 275 33.55 13.34 15.32
N VAL A 276 34.09 14.46 15.76
CA VAL A 276 35.26 14.53 16.62
C VAL A 276 34.88 15.30 17.88
N LYS A 277 35.04 14.66 19.03
CA LYS A 277 34.73 15.19 20.35
C LYS A 277 35.97 15.22 21.22
N PHE A 278 36.27 16.40 21.75
CA PHE A 278 37.31 16.65 22.74
C PHE A 278 36.65 17.05 24.05
N GLY A 279 36.79 16.21 25.06
CA GLY A 279 36.46 16.51 26.46
C GLY A 279 37.70 16.83 27.27
N THR A 280 37.50 17.31 28.49
CA THR A 280 38.60 17.62 29.43
C THR A 280 39.54 16.44 29.69
N SER A 281 39.01 15.21 29.71
CA SER A 281 39.77 13.97 29.98
C SER A 281 39.57 12.88 28.92
N SER A 282 38.86 13.18 27.82
CA SER A 282 38.49 12.17 26.83
C SER A 282 38.55 12.73 25.42
N PHE A 283 38.97 11.90 24.47
CA PHE A 283 38.86 12.19 23.05
C PHE A 283 38.06 11.07 22.38
N LEU A 284 37.22 11.41 21.41
CA LEU A 284 36.48 10.46 20.59
C LEU A 284 36.33 11.00 19.17
N ALA A 285 36.93 10.32 18.20
CA ALA A 285 36.63 10.44 16.79
C ALA A 285 35.74 9.26 16.34
N SER A 286 34.71 9.55 15.57
CA SER A 286 33.85 8.54 14.98
C SER A 286 33.56 8.83 13.52
N ALA A 287 33.44 7.78 12.73
CA ALA A 287 33.04 7.84 11.34
C ALA A 287 32.00 6.75 11.07
N GLN A 288 30.92 7.09 10.40
CA GLN A 288 29.89 6.16 9.99
C GLN A 288 29.61 6.28 8.50
N TYR A 289 29.49 5.13 7.86
CA TYR A 289 29.17 5.01 6.44
C TYR A 289 28.05 4.01 6.25
N THR A 290 27.00 4.40 5.54
CA THR A 290 25.84 3.58 5.23
C THR A 290 25.61 3.59 3.74
N HIS A 291 25.53 2.41 3.13
CA HIS A 291 25.26 2.25 1.70
C HIS A 291 23.97 1.47 1.50
N ARG A 292 23.06 1.99 0.68
CA ARG A 292 21.74 1.43 0.41
C ARG A 292 21.76 0.67 -0.91
N PHE A 293 21.70 -0.65 -0.83
CA PHE A 293 21.69 -1.53 -1.99
C PHE A 293 20.32 -1.63 -2.66
N SER A 294 19.23 -1.35 -1.92
CA SER A 294 17.84 -1.41 -2.41
C SER A 294 16.96 -0.53 -1.52
N SER A 295 15.73 -0.24 -1.98
CA SER A 295 14.70 0.39 -1.15
C SER A 295 14.49 -0.31 0.19
N LYS A 296 14.78 -1.61 0.29
CA LYS A 296 14.64 -2.40 1.52
C LYS A 296 15.94 -2.75 2.24
N SER A 297 17.12 -2.68 1.63
CA SER A 297 18.36 -3.19 2.26
C SER A 297 19.52 -2.20 2.23
N HIS A 298 20.24 -2.12 3.34
CA HIS A 298 21.41 -1.26 3.49
C HIS A 298 22.52 -1.94 4.30
N GLY A 299 23.77 -1.63 3.97
CA GLY A 299 24.96 -1.96 4.77
C GLY A 299 25.42 -0.75 5.57
N ARG A 300 26.06 -0.99 6.71
CA ARG A 300 26.59 0.04 7.61
C ARG A 300 27.95 -0.37 8.16
N ILE A 301 28.88 0.58 8.16
CA ILE A 301 30.19 0.49 8.78
C ILE A 301 30.34 1.69 9.72
N VAL A 302 30.83 1.45 10.94
CA VAL A 302 31.10 2.51 11.92
C VAL A 302 32.47 2.25 12.53
N GLY A 303 33.34 3.25 12.51
CA GLY A 303 34.60 3.25 13.27
C GLY A 303 34.52 4.27 14.39
N LYS A 304 34.99 3.90 15.58
CA LYS A 304 35.17 4.81 16.72
C LYS A 304 36.57 4.63 17.29
N VAL A 305 37.27 5.74 17.49
CA VAL A 305 38.62 5.79 18.04
C VAL A 305 38.65 6.89 19.08
N GLY A 306 39.10 6.58 20.28
CA GLY A 306 39.12 7.51 21.39
C GLY A 306 40.03 7.02 22.51
N SER A 307 40.17 7.83 23.56
CA SER A 307 41.08 7.53 24.68
C SER A 307 40.75 6.20 25.38
N THR A 308 39.48 5.81 25.40
CA THR A 308 38.99 4.58 26.06
C THR A 308 38.19 3.68 25.11
N THR A 309 38.12 4.03 23.82
CA THR A 309 37.29 3.31 22.84
C THR A 309 38.04 3.09 21.54
N LEU A 310 38.11 1.84 21.12
CA LEU A 310 38.54 1.45 19.78
C LEU A 310 37.54 0.40 19.34
N GLU A 311 36.64 0.76 18.43
CA GLU A 311 35.51 -0.07 18.01
C GLU A 311 35.31 0.03 16.49
N LEU A 312 35.22 -1.12 15.83
CA LEU A 312 34.80 -1.25 14.44
C LEU A 312 33.51 -2.05 14.40
N GLU A 313 32.43 -1.42 13.93
CA GLU A 313 31.14 -2.07 13.70
C GLU A 313 30.91 -2.26 12.19
N VAL A 314 30.53 -3.46 11.79
CA VAL A 314 30.16 -3.80 10.42
C VAL A 314 28.85 -4.57 10.43
N GLY A 315 27.91 -4.21 9.57
CA GLY A 315 26.71 -5.01 9.40
C GLY A 315 25.72 -4.41 8.43
N GLY A 316 24.46 -4.79 8.57
CA GLY A 316 23.43 -4.37 7.63
C GLY A 316 22.04 -4.52 8.19
N GLY A 317 21.09 -3.88 7.51
CA GLY A 317 19.70 -3.94 7.87
C GLY A 317 18.80 -4.17 6.68
N ARG A 318 17.60 -4.65 7.00
CA ARG A 318 16.52 -4.81 6.03
C ARG A 318 15.21 -4.28 6.59
N LYS A 319 14.50 -3.51 5.77
CA LYS A 319 13.11 -3.10 5.99
C LYS A 319 12.20 -4.30 5.73
N ILE A 320 11.54 -4.78 6.79
CA ILE A 320 10.63 -5.93 6.77
C ILE A 320 9.22 -5.47 6.41
N SER A 321 8.79 -4.33 6.96
CA SER A 321 7.48 -3.72 6.70
C SER A 321 7.64 -2.20 6.55
N ASN A 322 6.55 -1.49 6.27
CA ASN A 322 6.56 -0.02 6.18
C ASN A 322 7.06 0.65 7.48
N PHE A 323 6.83 0.00 8.63
CA PHE A 323 7.13 0.52 9.95
C PHE A 323 8.22 -0.25 10.70
N SER A 324 8.75 -1.34 10.13
CA SER A 324 9.71 -2.22 10.81
C SER A 324 11.00 -2.42 10.03
N THR A 325 12.13 -2.20 10.70
CA THR A 325 13.47 -2.49 10.16
C THR A 325 14.26 -3.31 11.16
N VAL A 326 14.92 -4.36 10.68
CA VAL A 326 15.82 -5.18 11.48
C VAL A 326 17.25 -4.94 11.02
N ARG A 327 18.19 -4.89 11.96
CA ARG A 327 19.62 -4.72 11.71
C ARG A 327 20.39 -5.76 12.52
N MET A 328 21.43 -6.27 11.89
CA MET A 328 22.42 -7.11 12.53
C MET A 328 23.77 -6.43 12.33
N LEU A 329 24.42 -6.10 13.44
CA LEU A 329 25.72 -5.44 13.46
C LEU A 329 26.69 -6.33 14.23
N TYR A 330 27.91 -6.41 13.73
CA TYR A 330 29.02 -7.08 14.36
C TYR A 330 30.02 -6.03 14.79
N SER A 331 30.35 -5.98 16.08
CA SER A 331 31.27 -5.02 16.65
C SER A 331 32.51 -5.72 17.20
N ILE A 332 33.67 -5.22 16.83
CA ILE A 332 34.98 -5.65 17.34
C ILE A 332 35.65 -4.43 17.98
N GLY A 333 36.04 -4.55 19.23
CA GLY A 333 36.78 -3.48 19.89
C GLY A 333 37.50 -3.93 21.14
N ILE A 334 38.18 -2.98 21.79
CA ILE A 334 38.89 -3.22 23.07
C ILE A 334 37.97 -3.66 24.22
N GLN A 335 36.67 -3.39 24.13
CA GLN A 335 35.66 -3.88 25.07
C GLN A 335 35.22 -5.33 24.79
N GLY A 336 35.68 -5.90 23.69
CA GLY A 336 35.37 -7.27 23.25
C GLY A 336 34.67 -7.32 21.89
N ILE A 337 34.13 -8.51 21.62
CA ILE A 337 33.46 -8.86 20.38
C ILE A 337 31.96 -9.00 20.67
N PHE A 338 31.11 -8.30 19.91
CA PHE A 338 29.68 -8.25 20.12
C PHE A 338 28.88 -8.54 18.85
N TRP A 339 27.75 -9.24 19.01
CA TRP A 339 26.64 -9.16 18.07
C TRP A 339 25.61 -8.18 18.59
N LYS A 340 25.21 -7.21 17.78
CA LYS A 340 24.19 -6.23 18.12
C LYS A 340 23.00 -6.43 17.18
N PHE A 341 21.91 -6.92 17.73
CA PHE A 341 20.63 -6.99 17.04
C PHE A 341 19.82 -5.71 17.31
N GLU A 342 19.39 -5.01 16.27
CA GLU A 342 18.48 -3.86 16.40
C GLU A 342 17.17 -4.11 15.67
N LEU A 343 16.04 -3.94 16.37
CA LEU A 343 14.70 -3.89 15.78
C LEU A 343 14.14 -2.49 15.97
N HIS A 344 13.85 -1.80 14.88
CA HIS A 344 13.10 -0.54 14.90
C HIS A 344 11.66 -0.81 14.47
N ARG A 345 10.67 -0.44 15.28
CA ARG A 345 9.25 -0.56 14.95
C ARG A 345 8.46 0.63 15.49
N GLY A 346 7.79 1.38 14.61
CA GLY A 346 6.78 2.38 15.01
C GLY A 346 7.21 3.38 16.08
N GLY A 347 8.45 3.88 16.01
CA GLY A 347 9.03 4.81 17.00
C GLY A 347 9.79 4.14 18.16
N GLN A 348 9.69 2.82 18.30
CA GLN A 348 10.42 2.05 19.30
C GLN A 348 11.67 1.39 18.70
N LYS A 349 12.76 1.33 19.48
CA LYS A 349 14.02 0.68 19.12
C LYS A 349 14.38 -0.37 20.19
N LEU A 350 14.44 -1.63 19.82
CA LEU A 350 14.99 -2.70 20.67
C LEU A 350 16.42 -2.99 20.22
N ILE A 351 17.38 -2.92 21.13
CA ILE A 351 18.81 -3.17 20.91
C ILE A 351 19.25 -4.29 21.85
N ILE A 352 19.78 -5.37 21.29
CA ILE A 352 20.27 -6.52 22.06
C ILE A 352 21.74 -6.75 21.71
N PRO A 353 22.68 -6.12 22.44
CA PRO A 353 24.09 -6.44 22.33
C PRO A 353 24.42 -7.72 23.11
N ILE A 354 24.94 -8.71 22.41
CA ILE A 354 25.40 -9.99 22.95
C ILE A 354 26.93 -9.98 22.93
N LEU A 355 27.55 -9.91 24.11
CA LEU A 355 28.99 -10.07 24.27
C LEU A 355 29.37 -11.53 24.01
N LEU A 356 30.18 -11.77 22.99
CA LEU A 356 30.66 -13.10 22.60
C LEU A 356 31.98 -13.45 23.27
N SER A 357 32.92 -12.50 23.31
CA SER A 357 34.24 -12.66 23.94
C SER A 357 34.75 -11.33 24.46
N ARG A 358 35.39 -11.34 25.63
CA ARG A 358 36.11 -10.17 26.19
C ARG A 358 37.49 -10.01 25.57
N HIS A 359 38.08 -11.10 25.08
CA HIS A 359 39.40 -11.10 24.48
C HIS A 359 39.29 -10.98 22.96
N LEU A 360 40.10 -10.09 22.39
CA LEU A 360 40.27 -9.93 20.95
C LEU A 360 41.14 -11.09 20.41
N ASN A 361 40.51 -12.25 20.19
CA ASN A 361 41.14 -13.33 19.45
C ASN A 361 40.74 -13.22 17.97
N PRO A 362 41.69 -13.04 17.04
CA PRO A 362 41.37 -12.86 15.62
C PRO A 362 40.68 -14.07 15.01
N VAL A 363 41.01 -15.30 15.43
CA VAL A 363 40.38 -16.53 14.94
C VAL A 363 38.92 -16.62 15.39
N PHE A 364 38.67 -16.27 16.66
CA PHE A 364 37.29 -16.20 17.15
C PHE A 364 36.52 -15.07 16.47
N ALA A 365 37.16 -13.93 16.24
CA ALA A 365 36.53 -12.77 15.60
C ALA A 365 36.14 -13.05 14.14
N THR A 366 36.98 -13.76 13.38
CA THR A 366 36.63 -14.15 12.01
C THR A 366 35.51 -15.20 12.00
N GLY A 367 35.59 -16.21 12.87
CA GLY A 367 34.54 -17.22 13.02
C GLY A 367 33.17 -16.62 13.40
N ALA A 368 33.16 -15.70 14.37
CA ALA A 368 31.95 -15.00 14.82
C ALA A 368 31.32 -14.09 13.74
N PHE A 369 32.08 -13.71 12.72
CA PHE A 369 31.55 -12.98 11.56
C PHE A 369 31.05 -13.93 10.45
N ILE A 370 31.84 -14.96 10.11
CA ILE A 370 31.59 -15.83 8.96
C ILE A 370 30.45 -16.82 9.23
N LEU A 371 30.35 -17.39 10.43
CA LEU A 371 29.35 -18.43 10.73
C LEU A 371 27.91 -17.93 10.62
N PRO A 372 27.49 -16.80 11.23
CA PRO A 372 26.10 -16.33 11.11
C PRO A 372 25.77 -15.83 9.71
N THR A 373 26.74 -15.20 9.04
CA THR A 373 26.54 -14.67 7.69
C THR A 373 26.36 -15.81 6.68
N SER A 374 27.22 -16.83 6.73
CA SER A 374 27.06 -18.05 5.91
C SER A 374 25.75 -18.78 6.22
N LEU A 375 25.41 -18.97 7.51
CA LEU A 375 24.14 -19.58 7.91
C LEU A 375 22.92 -18.81 7.37
N TYR A 376 22.94 -17.48 7.41
CA TYR A 376 21.87 -16.65 6.83
C TYR A 376 21.70 -16.91 5.33
N PHE A 377 22.79 -16.98 4.56
CA PHE A 377 22.73 -17.24 3.12
C PHE A 377 22.22 -18.65 2.80
N VAL A 378 22.63 -19.65 3.59
CA VAL A 378 22.13 -21.02 3.47
C VAL A 378 20.63 -21.07 3.74
N LEU A 379 20.17 -20.54 4.88
CA LEU A 379 18.75 -20.50 5.24
C LEU A 379 17.92 -19.72 4.21
N LYS A 380 18.43 -18.59 3.72
CA LYS A 380 17.77 -17.79 2.69
C LYS A 380 17.58 -18.57 1.39
N LYS A 381 18.61 -19.30 0.94
CA LYS A 381 18.60 -20.04 -0.32
C LYS A 381 17.74 -21.31 -0.25
N PHE A 382 17.86 -22.07 0.83
CA PHE A 382 17.28 -23.41 0.93
C PHE A 382 15.99 -23.50 1.75
N VAL A 383 15.69 -22.55 2.63
CA VAL A 383 14.48 -22.58 3.47
C VAL A 383 13.50 -21.48 3.07
N PHE A 384 13.94 -20.21 3.14
CA PHE A 384 13.02 -19.09 2.95
C PHE A 384 12.56 -18.93 1.50
N LYS A 385 13.47 -18.94 0.52
CA LYS A 385 13.11 -18.79 -0.90
C LYS A 385 12.09 -19.85 -1.38
N PRO A 386 12.28 -21.17 -1.17
CA PRO A 386 11.29 -22.16 -1.61
C PRO A 386 9.95 -22.02 -0.87
N TYR A 387 9.97 -21.66 0.41
CA TYR A 387 8.74 -21.42 1.18
C TYR A 387 7.90 -20.27 0.61
N TYR A 388 8.52 -19.13 0.31
CA TYR A 388 7.81 -17.98 -0.27
C TYR A 388 7.25 -18.30 -1.66
N LEU A 389 8.03 -18.97 -2.51
CA LEU A 389 7.57 -19.38 -3.85
C LEU A 389 6.39 -20.35 -3.76
N LYS A 390 6.40 -21.31 -2.82
CA LYS A 390 5.26 -22.21 -2.59
C LYS A 390 4.02 -21.43 -2.16
N ARG A 391 4.17 -20.46 -1.27
CA ARG A 391 3.05 -19.62 -0.80
C ARG A 391 2.47 -18.74 -1.90
N GLU A 392 3.31 -18.17 -2.77
CA GLU A 392 2.85 -17.38 -3.92
C GLU A 392 2.09 -18.26 -4.91
N LYS A 393 2.58 -19.47 -5.19
CA LYS A 393 1.86 -20.45 -6.03
C LYS A 393 0.49 -20.80 -5.45
N LEU A 394 0.40 -21.06 -4.15
CA LEU A 394 -0.89 -21.35 -3.49
C LEU A 394 -1.87 -20.17 -3.59
N LYS A 395 -1.40 -18.93 -3.39
CA LYS A 395 -2.24 -17.74 -3.58
C LYS A 395 -2.68 -17.56 -5.03
N ALA A 396 -1.81 -17.89 -5.99
CA ALA A 396 -2.16 -17.83 -7.40
C ALA A 396 -3.25 -18.86 -7.74
N LEU A 397 -3.12 -20.09 -7.25
CA LEU A 397 -4.14 -21.14 -7.40
C LEU A 397 -5.48 -20.73 -6.76
N GLU A 398 -5.46 -20.23 -5.53
CA GLU A 398 -6.67 -19.75 -4.83
C GLU A 398 -7.35 -18.62 -5.60
N ASN A 399 -6.58 -17.70 -6.19
CA ASN A 399 -7.11 -16.64 -7.04
C ASN A 399 -7.73 -17.20 -8.33
N VAL A 400 -7.11 -18.20 -8.96
CA VAL A 400 -7.65 -18.84 -10.17
C VAL A 400 -8.99 -19.53 -9.86
N GLU A 401 -9.08 -20.30 -8.77
CA GLU A 401 -10.33 -20.96 -8.34
C GLU A 401 -11.45 -19.95 -8.04
N LYS A 402 -11.12 -18.86 -7.34
CA LYS A 402 -12.06 -17.77 -7.07
C LYS A 402 -12.53 -17.09 -8.36
N THR A 403 -11.63 -16.87 -9.31
CA THR A 403 -11.99 -16.28 -10.61
C THR A 403 -12.87 -17.23 -11.42
N SER A 404 -12.56 -18.53 -11.49
CA SER A 404 -13.35 -19.50 -12.26
C SER A 404 -14.78 -19.64 -11.73
N ALA A 405 -14.97 -19.65 -10.40
CA ALA A 405 -16.31 -19.70 -9.81
C ALA A 405 -17.14 -18.47 -10.17
N LYS A 406 -16.54 -17.26 -10.11
CA LYS A 406 -17.19 -16.02 -10.52
C LYS A 406 -17.58 -15.99 -12.00
N VAL A 407 -16.71 -16.50 -12.88
CA VAL A 407 -16.98 -16.57 -14.32
C VAL A 407 -18.16 -17.51 -14.60
N GLN A 408 -18.25 -18.64 -13.92
CA GLN A 408 -19.38 -19.57 -14.06
C GLN A 408 -20.71 -18.95 -13.61
N GLU A 409 -20.72 -18.26 -12.48
CA GLU A 409 -21.90 -17.54 -11.98
C GLU A 409 -22.33 -16.43 -12.94
N ALA A 410 -21.39 -15.62 -13.41
CA ALA A 410 -21.64 -14.55 -14.38
C ALA A 410 -22.17 -15.10 -15.73
N ARG A 411 -21.63 -16.23 -16.20
CA ARG A 411 -22.11 -16.89 -17.41
C ARG A 411 -23.55 -17.40 -17.26
N ALA A 412 -23.85 -18.06 -16.14
CA ALA A 412 -25.21 -18.51 -15.86
C ALA A 412 -26.20 -17.34 -15.78
N ALA A 413 -25.80 -16.20 -15.19
CA ALA A 413 -26.61 -14.98 -15.16
C ALA A 413 -26.82 -14.38 -16.56
N ALA A 414 -25.79 -14.37 -17.41
CA ALA A 414 -25.90 -13.91 -18.80
C ALA A 414 -26.85 -14.79 -19.62
N GLU A 415 -26.70 -16.11 -19.57
CA GLU A 415 -27.59 -17.06 -20.28
C GLU A 415 -29.06 -16.90 -19.84
N LYS A 416 -29.29 -16.69 -18.56
CA LYS A 416 -30.60 -16.38 -17.99
C LYS A 416 -31.18 -15.07 -18.54
N ALA A 417 -30.38 -14.00 -18.60
CA ALA A 417 -30.80 -12.72 -19.20
C ALA A 417 -31.10 -12.86 -20.71
N GLN A 418 -30.29 -13.64 -21.45
CA GLN A 418 -30.53 -13.91 -22.87
C GLN A 418 -31.86 -14.61 -23.12
N LYS A 419 -32.27 -15.56 -22.25
CA LYS A 419 -33.58 -16.23 -22.34
C LYS A 419 -34.74 -15.25 -22.22
N LEU A 420 -34.65 -14.26 -21.33
CA LEU A 420 -35.68 -13.22 -21.18
C LEU A 420 -35.81 -12.34 -22.44
N LEU A 421 -34.70 -12.13 -23.17
CA LEU A 421 -34.66 -11.36 -24.41
C LEU A 421 -35.15 -12.13 -25.64
N GLN A 422 -35.13 -13.47 -25.60
CA GLN A 422 -35.32 -14.33 -26.77
C GLN A 422 -36.58 -14.00 -27.58
N ASN A 423 -37.72 -13.81 -26.91
CA ASN A 423 -39.00 -13.50 -27.58
C ASN A 423 -38.96 -12.15 -28.32
N VAL A 424 -38.37 -11.13 -27.70
CA VAL A 424 -38.30 -9.78 -28.29
C VAL A 424 -37.24 -9.71 -29.38
N ALA A 425 -36.08 -10.34 -29.15
CA ALA A 425 -35.00 -10.46 -30.13
C ALA A 425 -35.49 -11.18 -31.40
N ASN A 426 -36.21 -12.29 -31.25
CA ASN A 426 -36.77 -13.04 -32.39
C ASN A 426 -37.79 -12.23 -33.18
N ARG A 427 -38.66 -11.46 -32.51
CA ARG A 427 -39.62 -10.56 -33.19
C ARG A 427 -38.91 -9.47 -33.98
N LYS A 428 -37.91 -8.80 -33.37
CA LYS A 428 -37.10 -7.78 -34.06
C LYS A 428 -36.35 -8.37 -35.26
N ARG A 429 -35.71 -9.54 -35.07
CA ARG A 429 -35.00 -10.26 -36.12
C ARG A 429 -35.92 -10.62 -37.29
N ASN A 430 -37.11 -11.16 -37.02
CA ASN A 430 -38.06 -11.51 -38.06
C ASN A 430 -38.56 -10.27 -38.82
N ARG A 431 -38.82 -9.16 -38.13
CA ARG A 431 -39.20 -7.90 -38.77
C ARG A 431 -38.10 -7.36 -39.69
N GLN A 432 -36.84 -7.47 -39.27
CA GLN A 432 -35.69 -7.10 -40.12
C GLN A 432 -35.54 -8.05 -41.32
N LEU A 433 -35.80 -9.35 -41.15
CA LEU A 433 -35.83 -10.32 -42.26
C LEU A 433 -36.89 -9.96 -43.30
N GLU A 434 -38.09 -9.57 -42.88
CA GLU A 434 -39.18 -9.15 -43.80
C GLU A 434 -38.83 -7.89 -44.59
N THR A 435 -38.07 -6.96 -44.00
CA THR A 435 -37.64 -5.71 -44.64
C THR A 435 -36.28 -5.80 -45.33
N ASN A 436 -35.69 -7.00 -45.49
CA ASN A 436 -34.32 -7.20 -45.98
C ASN A 436 -33.28 -6.31 -45.26
N GLY A 437 -33.50 -6.10 -43.96
CA GLY A 437 -32.67 -5.28 -43.09
C GLY A 437 -31.54 -6.07 -42.44
N LEU A 438 -30.99 -5.54 -41.34
CA LEU A 438 -29.84 -6.12 -40.65
C LEU A 438 -30.26 -7.27 -39.74
N VAL A 439 -29.67 -8.44 -39.95
CA VAL A 439 -29.92 -9.65 -39.15
C VAL A 439 -28.62 -10.32 -38.78
N ILE A 440 -28.39 -10.53 -37.49
CA ILE A 440 -27.15 -11.13 -36.99
C ILE A 440 -27.33 -12.63 -36.97
N THR A 441 -26.51 -13.34 -37.75
CA THR A 441 -26.59 -14.80 -37.91
C THR A 441 -25.82 -15.52 -36.83
N ARG A 442 -24.66 -14.96 -36.42
CA ARG A 442 -23.81 -15.54 -35.38
C ARG A 442 -22.96 -14.46 -34.73
N ALA A 443 -22.85 -14.46 -33.41
CA ALA A 443 -21.93 -13.59 -32.70
C ALA A 443 -21.27 -14.28 -31.51
N LEU A 444 -19.94 -14.23 -31.46
CA LEU A 444 -19.13 -14.87 -30.44
C LEU A 444 -18.24 -13.84 -29.74
N TYR A 445 -18.23 -13.87 -28.41
CA TYR A 445 -17.41 -12.98 -27.57
C TYR A 445 -16.51 -13.79 -26.66
N GLY A 446 -15.21 -13.52 -26.64
CA GLY A 446 -14.28 -14.27 -25.78
C GLY A 446 -12.81 -14.07 -26.12
N ASN A 447 -11.97 -15.00 -25.64
CA ASN A 447 -10.52 -14.93 -25.83
C ASN A 447 -10.16 -14.93 -27.33
N ARG A 448 -9.26 -14.02 -27.72
CA ARG A 448 -8.79 -13.85 -29.11
C ARG A 448 -8.25 -15.14 -29.76
N ILE A 449 -7.48 -15.94 -29.00
CA ILE A 449 -6.85 -17.18 -29.49
C ILE A 449 -7.90 -18.30 -29.65
N ALA A 450 -8.88 -18.35 -28.74
CA ALA A 450 -9.96 -19.32 -28.82
C ALA A 450 -10.89 -19.04 -30.01
N LEU A 451 -11.14 -17.76 -30.31
CA LEU A 451 -11.95 -17.34 -31.45
C LEU A 451 -11.27 -17.63 -32.80
N SER A 452 -9.95 -17.46 -32.90
CA SER A 452 -9.21 -17.68 -34.16
C SER A 452 -8.99 -19.14 -34.54
N ARG A 453 -9.04 -20.07 -33.56
CA ARG A 453 -8.81 -21.51 -33.80
C ARG A 453 -10.07 -22.29 -34.19
N ASN A 454 -11.26 -21.70 -34.05
CA ASN A 454 -12.52 -22.38 -34.38
C ASN A 454 -12.74 -22.62 -35.88
N ASP A 455 -11.88 -22.12 -36.76
CA ASP A 455 -11.86 -22.44 -38.20
C ASP A 455 -11.11 -23.75 -38.52
N GLU A 456 -10.32 -24.30 -37.59
CA GLU A 456 -9.58 -25.56 -37.80
C GLU A 456 -9.82 -26.55 -36.64
N SER A 457 -10.50 -27.67 -36.97
CA SER A 457 -10.64 -28.93 -36.22
C SER A 457 -11.67 -29.03 -35.07
N ARG A 458 -12.51 -30.08 -35.16
CA ARG A 458 -13.73 -30.36 -34.35
C ARG A 458 -13.51 -31.22 -33.09
N GLU A 459 -12.28 -31.51 -32.65
CA GLU A 459 -12.05 -32.60 -31.66
C GLU A 459 -11.69 -32.18 -30.22
N THR A 460 -11.53 -30.89 -29.90
CA THR A 460 -11.17 -30.42 -28.53
C THR A 460 -12.27 -29.58 -27.87
N GLN A 461 -13.51 -30.10 -27.80
CA GLN A 461 -14.71 -29.30 -27.52
C GLN A 461 -15.06 -29.04 -26.04
N HIS A 462 -14.38 -29.61 -25.04
CA HIS A 462 -14.83 -29.46 -23.62
C HIS A 462 -14.11 -28.42 -22.76
N GLU A 463 -12.84 -28.06 -23.01
CA GLU A 463 -12.15 -26.99 -22.24
C GLU A 463 -12.19 -25.62 -22.93
N LEU A 464 -12.13 -25.57 -24.26
CA LEU A 464 -12.07 -24.33 -25.06
C LEU A 464 -13.42 -23.60 -25.18
N THR A 465 -14.54 -24.32 -25.03
CA THR A 465 -15.90 -23.76 -25.02
C THR A 465 -16.20 -22.92 -23.76
N SER A 466 -15.34 -23.00 -22.75
CA SER A 466 -15.48 -22.23 -21.51
C SER A 466 -15.14 -20.74 -21.67
N GLN A 467 -14.20 -20.41 -22.57
CA GLN A 467 -13.66 -19.04 -22.73
C GLN A 467 -14.34 -18.22 -23.84
N VAL A 468 -15.41 -18.76 -24.44
CA VAL A 468 -16.21 -18.09 -25.48
C VAL A 468 -17.69 -18.12 -25.08
N LEU A 469 -18.36 -16.99 -25.30
CA LEU A 469 -19.78 -16.76 -25.04
C LEU A 469 -20.50 -16.46 -26.36
N ASP A 470 -21.63 -17.11 -26.59
CA ASP A 470 -22.54 -16.75 -27.70
C ASP A 470 -23.38 -15.54 -27.29
N VAL A 471 -23.35 -14.49 -28.10
CA VAL A 471 -24.05 -13.23 -27.86
C VAL A 471 -24.96 -12.82 -29.02
N THR A 472 -25.33 -13.79 -29.86
CA THR A 472 -26.17 -13.59 -31.05
C THR A 472 -27.55 -13.01 -30.70
N LEU A 473 -28.17 -13.50 -29.63
CA LEU A 473 -29.49 -13.05 -29.17
C LEU A 473 -29.48 -11.60 -28.66
N PRO A 474 -28.59 -11.22 -27.71
CA PRO A 474 -28.42 -9.83 -27.29
C PRO A 474 -28.18 -8.86 -28.43
N LEU A 475 -27.31 -9.20 -29.39
CA LEU A 475 -27.02 -8.28 -30.48
C LEU A 475 -28.22 -8.08 -31.42
N ASN A 476 -28.96 -9.15 -31.76
CA ASN A 476 -30.19 -9.01 -32.54
C ASN A 476 -31.24 -8.15 -31.83
N PHE A 477 -31.27 -8.18 -30.49
CA PHE A 477 -32.12 -7.29 -29.71
C PHE A 477 -31.72 -5.81 -29.81
N LEU A 478 -30.41 -5.54 -29.85
CA LEU A 478 -29.85 -4.19 -29.92
C LEU A 478 -29.97 -3.53 -31.30
N VAL A 479 -30.33 -4.28 -32.35
CA VAL A 479 -30.64 -3.69 -33.66
C VAL A 479 -31.81 -2.70 -33.55
N SER A 480 -31.60 -1.50 -34.05
CA SER A 480 -32.58 -0.41 -34.09
C SER A 480 -33.71 -0.72 -35.08
N GLU A 481 -34.82 0.02 -34.98
CA GLU A 481 -35.89 -0.09 -35.98
C GLU A 481 -35.44 0.35 -37.38
N SER A 482 -34.44 1.23 -37.47
CA SER A 482 -33.81 1.64 -38.73
C SER A 482 -32.85 0.60 -39.33
N GLY A 483 -32.66 -0.56 -38.67
CA GLY A 483 -31.80 -1.63 -39.17
C GLY A 483 -30.31 -1.39 -38.95
N GLN A 484 -29.93 -0.65 -37.89
CA GLN A 484 -28.54 -0.40 -37.51
C GLN A 484 -28.26 -0.95 -36.11
N LEU A 485 -27.06 -1.49 -35.89
CA LEU A 485 -26.52 -1.82 -34.58
C LEU A 485 -25.33 -0.91 -34.29
N LYS A 486 -25.37 -0.26 -33.12
CA LYS A 486 -24.27 0.57 -32.62
C LYS A 486 -23.86 0.11 -31.23
N LEU A 487 -22.58 -0.26 -31.08
CA LEU A 487 -21.90 -0.45 -29.80
C LEU A 487 -20.86 0.66 -29.65
N HIS A 488 -20.85 1.33 -28.50
CA HIS A 488 -20.11 2.57 -28.30
C HIS A 488 -18.64 2.36 -27.92
N GLU A 489 -17.78 3.29 -28.34
CA GLU A 489 -16.35 3.26 -28.00
C GLU A 489 -16.09 3.46 -26.50
N GLY A 490 -15.09 2.74 -26.00
CA GLY A 490 -14.63 2.79 -24.63
C GLY A 490 -15.61 2.17 -23.64
N VAL A 491 -16.70 1.57 -24.10
CA VAL A 491 -17.64 0.83 -23.27
C VAL A 491 -17.29 -0.67 -23.37
N LYS A 492 -17.05 -1.30 -22.22
CA LYS A 492 -16.66 -2.72 -22.19
C LYS A 492 -17.84 -3.59 -22.64
N LYS A 493 -17.66 -4.44 -23.66
CA LYS A 493 -18.74 -5.28 -24.20
C LYS A 493 -19.27 -6.29 -23.19
N SER A 494 -18.44 -6.77 -22.26
CA SER A 494 -18.89 -7.66 -21.18
C SER A 494 -19.93 -7.04 -20.25
N GLY A 495 -20.02 -5.70 -20.22
CA GLY A 495 -21.02 -4.97 -19.41
C GLY A 495 -22.39 -4.83 -20.09
N ILE A 496 -22.49 -5.21 -21.37
CA ILE A 496 -23.77 -5.21 -22.10
C ILE A 496 -24.67 -6.29 -21.52
N MET A 497 -25.96 -5.98 -21.40
CA MET A 497 -26.91 -6.93 -20.85
C MET A 497 -27.01 -8.21 -21.71
N GLY A 498 -26.83 -9.37 -21.06
CA GLY A 498 -26.73 -10.66 -21.74
C GLY A 498 -25.31 -11.04 -22.19
N PHE A 499 -24.31 -10.20 -21.92
CA PHE A 499 -22.89 -10.54 -22.01
C PHE A 499 -22.33 -10.87 -20.62
N CYS A 500 -21.20 -11.57 -20.58
CA CYS A 500 -20.34 -11.69 -19.41
C CYS A 500 -18.88 -11.74 -19.88
N ASP A 501 -17.92 -11.55 -18.98
CA ASP A 501 -16.49 -11.70 -19.27
C ASP A 501 -16.08 -13.18 -19.10
N PRO A 502 -15.85 -13.95 -20.19
CA PRO A 502 -15.52 -15.38 -20.07
C PRO A 502 -14.04 -15.64 -19.74
N CYS A 503 -13.18 -14.62 -19.82
CA CYS A 503 -11.75 -14.72 -19.55
C CYS A 503 -11.21 -13.41 -18.93
N PRO A 504 -11.46 -13.17 -17.62
CA PRO A 504 -11.01 -11.97 -16.93
C PRO A 504 -9.49 -11.83 -16.95
N GLY A 505 -8.99 -10.65 -17.32
CA GLY A 505 -7.55 -10.36 -17.43
C GLY A 505 -6.89 -10.81 -18.74
N GLU A 506 -7.64 -11.47 -19.64
CA GLU A 506 -7.16 -11.81 -20.98
C GLU A 506 -7.84 -10.93 -22.06
N PRO A 507 -7.16 -10.71 -23.20
CA PRO A 507 -7.70 -9.89 -24.30
C PRO A 507 -8.88 -10.58 -24.98
N LYS A 508 -9.97 -9.83 -25.14
CA LYS A 508 -11.25 -10.28 -25.69
C LYS A 508 -11.59 -9.61 -27.01
N GLN A 509 -12.26 -10.36 -27.87
CA GLN A 509 -12.82 -9.86 -29.13
C GLN A 509 -14.27 -10.28 -29.29
N LEU A 510 -15.01 -9.48 -30.04
CA LEU A 510 -16.35 -9.78 -30.52
C LEU A 510 -16.28 -10.07 -32.01
N HIS A 511 -16.72 -11.26 -32.39
CA HIS A 511 -16.83 -11.69 -33.76
C HIS A 511 -18.31 -11.72 -34.15
N VAL A 512 -18.71 -10.98 -35.20
CA VAL A 512 -20.11 -10.84 -35.63
C VAL A 512 -20.24 -11.20 -37.11
N GLU A 513 -21.08 -12.17 -37.41
CA GLU A 513 -21.56 -12.51 -38.74
C GLU A 513 -23.00 -12.01 -38.88
N TYR A 514 -23.31 -11.34 -39.99
CA TYR A 514 -24.64 -10.80 -40.24
C TYR A 514 -25.00 -10.80 -41.73
N THR A 515 -26.30 -10.78 -41.99
CA THR A 515 -26.90 -10.55 -43.30
C THR A 515 -27.49 -9.16 -43.35
N TYR A 516 -27.26 -8.44 -44.45
CA TYR A 516 -27.91 -7.16 -44.72
C TYR A 516 -28.25 -7.13 -46.21
N ARG A 517 -29.52 -6.87 -46.53
CA ARG A 517 -30.09 -7.14 -47.86
C ARG A 517 -29.84 -8.61 -48.26
N ASP A 518 -29.14 -8.86 -49.36
CA ASP A 518 -28.80 -10.21 -49.84
C ASP A 518 -27.33 -10.60 -49.57
N GLY A 519 -26.54 -9.71 -48.95
CA GLY A 519 -25.13 -9.93 -48.64
C GLY A 519 -24.89 -10.56 -47.27
N ARG A 520 -23.86 -11.39 -47.16
CA ARG A 520 -23.33 -11.90 -45.89
C ARG A 520 -22.00 -11.23 -45.57
N TYR A 521 -21.87 -10.74 -44.35
CA TYR A 521 -20.72 -9.97 -43.90
C TYR A 521 -20.22 -10.47 -42.54
N GLN A 522 -18.95 -10.21 -42.27
CA GLN A 522 -18.26 -10.65 -41.05
C GLN A 522 -17.37 -9.51 -40.54
N VAL A 523 -17.44 -9.21 -39.25
CA VAL A 523 -16.68 -8.14 -38.61
C VAL A 523 -16.13 -8.62 -37.26
N VAL A 524 -14.87 -8.29 -36.99
CA VAL A 524 -14.20 -8.57 -35.70
C VAL A 524 -13.81 -7.25 -35.06
N VAL A 525 -14.15 -7.08 -33.77
CA VAL A 525 -13.89 -5.85 -33.01
C VAL A 525 -13.34 -6.19 -31.62
N ASP A 526 -12.34 -5.44 -31.15
CA ASP A 526 -11.79 -5.57 -29.80
C ASP A 526 -12.78 -5.15 -28.71
N ASP A 527 -12.58 -5.56 -27.45
CA ASP A 527 -13.54 -5.37 -26.35
C ASP A 527 -14.07 -3.93 -26.19
N TYR A 528 -13.23 -2.91 -26.36
CA TYR A 528 -13.59 -1.49 -26.17
C TYR A 528 -13.84 -0.71 -27.47
N ALA A 529 -13.57 -1.29 -28.64
CA ALA A 529 -13.70 -0.56 -29.90
C ALA A 529 -15.18 -0.42 -30.33
N GLU A 530 -15.49 0.66 -31.04
CA GLU A 530 -16.83 0.91 -31.59
C GLU A 530 -17.22 -0.16 -32.61
N LEU A 531 -18.48 -0.56 -32.65
CA LEU A 531 -19.06 -1.39 -33.70
C LEU A 531 -20.31 -0.72 -34.25
N LEU A 532 -20.24 -0.26 -35.49
CA LEU A 532 -21.38 0.22 -36.26
C LEU A 532 -21.61 -0.72 -37.44
N ILE A 533 -22.75 -1.41 -37.48
CA ILE A 533 -23.15 -2.26 -38.61
C ILE A 533 -24.57 -1.93 -39.06
N PRO A 534 -24.86 -1.94 -40.38
CA PRO A 534 -23.97 -2.28 -41.50
C PRO A 534 -22.81 -1.28 -41.67
N GLN A 535 -21.62 -1.76 -42.02
CA GLN A 535 -20.48 -0.88 -42.32
C GLN A 535 -20.75 -0.12 -43.62
N GLU A 536 -20.18 1.08 -43.79
CA GLU A 536 -20.34 1.89 -45.00
C GLU A 536 -19.97 1.10 -46.27
N SER A 537 -18.95 0.24 -46.19
CA SER A 537 -18.52 -0.68 -47.25
C SER A 537 -19.55 -1.72 -47.67
N HIS A 538 -20.55 -2.01 -46.83
CA HIS A 538 -21.57 -3.04 -47.04
C HIS A 538 -22.93 -2.46 -47.46
N ILE A 539 -23.04 -1.13 -47.51
CA ILE A 539 -24.25 -0.39 -47.90
C ILE A 539 -24.26 -0.13 -49.43
N ILE A 540 -23.07 -0.09 -50.04
CA ILE A 540 -22.80 -0.02 -51.48
C ILE A 540 -23.22 -1.33 -52.12
#